data_AF-A0A5D2RCH1-F1
#
_entry.id   AF-A0A5D2RCH1-F1
#
_cell.length_a   1.000
_cell.length_b   1.000
_cell.length_c   1.000
_cell.angle_alpha   90.00
_cell.angle_beta   90.00
_cell.angle_gamma   90.00
#
_symmetry.space_group_name_H-M   'P 1'
#
loop_
_entity.id
_entity.type
_entity.pdbx_description
1 polymer ?
#
loop_
_entity_poly.entity_id
_entity_poly.type
_entity_poly.pdbx_seq_one_letter_code
_entity_poly.pdbx_strand_id
1 'polypeptide(L)'
;MCTKRVVVDESLHMLGRLASILAKEFLNVQKVVVVRCEEICMWGGLVRQKMKHMRFLRKRMNTKPSHGLIQFPAPANILWRTIRGLSEMLNA
;
A
#
# COMPACT_ATOMS: atom_id res chain seq x y z
N MET A 1 -19.97 -9.94 -16.80
CA MET A 1 -18.67 -10.66 -16.82
C MET A 1 -18.38 -11.18 -15.42
N CYS A 2 -18.49 -12.49 -15.21
CA CYS A 2 -18.11 -13.13 -13.94
C CYS A 2 -16.58 -13.11 -13.85
N THR A 3 -15.99 -12.01 -13.37
CA THR A 3 -14.54 -11.90 -13.22
C THR A 3 -14.11 -12.81 -12.09
N LYS A 4 -13.33 -13.85 -12.41
CA LYS A 4 -12.69 -14.73 -11.43
C LYS A 4 -11.97 -13.85 -10.40
N ARG A 5 -12.24 -14.08 -9.12
CA ARG A 5 -11.52 -13.40 -8.03
C ARG A 5 -10.06 -13.83 -8.09
N VAL A 6 -9.15 -12.87 -8.26
CA VAL A 6 -7.71 -13.14 -8.27
C VAL A 6 -7.23 -13.06 -6.83
N VAL A 7 -6.63 -14.15 -6.35
CA VAL A 7 -5.98 -14.19 -5.03
C VAL A 7 -4.48 -14.12 -5.27
N VAL A 8 -3.83 -13.12 -4.66
CA VAL A 8 -2.38 -12.91 -4.75
C VAL A 8 -1.78 -13.19 -3.39
N ASP A 9 -0.84 -14.13 -3.37
CA ASP A 9 0.04 -14.40 -2.24
C ASP A 9 1.29 -13.52 -2.35
N GLU A 10 1.57 -12.70 -1.34
CA GLU A 10 2.60 -11.66 -1.47
C GLU A 10 3.98 -12.05 -0.94
N SER A 11 4.20 -13.34 -0.69
CA SER A 11 5.51 -13.82 -0.24
C SER A 11 6.59 -13.37 -1.23
N LEU A 12 7.63 -12.70 -0.73
CA LEU A 12 8.78 -12.24 -1.52
C LEU A 12 8.45 -11.22 -2.64
N HIS A 13 7.26 -10.63 -2.64
CA HIS A 13 6.91 -9.62 -3.63
C HIS A 13 7.46 -8.24 -3.22
N MET A 14 7.92 -7.47 -4.20
CA MET A 14 8.43 -6.11 -3.96
C MET A 14 7.26 -5.11 -3.91
N LEU A 15 7.06 -4.48 -2.76
CA LEU A 15 5.91 -3.61 -2.45
C LEU A 15 5.54 -2.63 -3.58
N GLY A 16 6.52 -1.90 -4.12
CA GLY A 16 6.26 -0.88 -5.15
C GLY A 16 5.87 -1.46 -6.50
N ARG A 17 6.45 -2.60 -6.89
CA ARG A 17 6.16 -3.23 -8.20
C ARG A 17 4.75 -3.83 -8.20
N LEU A 18 4.45 -4.56 -7.14
CA LEU A 18 3.17 -5.18 -6.90
C LEU A 18 2.04 -4.16 -6.82
N ALA A 19 2.23 -3.06 -6.08
CA ALA A 19 1.23 -2.00 -5.98
C ALA A 19 0.88 -1.36 -7.34
N SER A 20 1.85 -1.25 -8.26
CA SER A 20 1.62 -0.72 -9.61
C SER A 20 0.75 -1.65 -10.45
N ILE A 21 1.02 -2.96 -10.40
CA ILE A 21 0.23 -3.97 -11.10
C ILE A 21 -1.19 -4.01 -10.54
N LEU A 22 -1.32 -4.05 -9.20
CA LEU A 22 -2.61 -4.04 -8.53
C LEU A 22 -3.42 -2.79 -8.86
N ALA A 23 -2.80 -1.62 -8.89
CA ALA A 23 -3.48 -0.38 -9.25
C ALA A 23 -4.07 -0.44 -10.67
N LYS A 24 -3.36 -1.06 -11.63
CA LYS A 24 -3.87 -1.24 -13.00
C LYS A 24 -5.03 -2.23 -13.06
N GLU A 25 -4.93 -3.35 -12.34
CA GLU A 25 -6.01 -4.33 -12.24
C GLU A 25 -7.29 -3.73 -11.63
N PHE A 26 -7.16 -2.86 -10.63
CA PHE A 26 -8.30 -2.13 -10.06
C PHE A 26 -8.98 -1.20 -11.07
N LEU A 27 -8.21 -0.51 -11.94
CA LEU A 27 -8.77 0.32 -13.01
C LEU A 27 -9.51 -0.53 -14.07
N ASN A 28 -9.05 -1.76 -14.30
CA ASN A 28 -9.73 -2.73 -15.14
C ASN A 28 -10.96 -3.38 -14.47
N VAL A 29 -11.36 -2.90 -13.28
CA VAL A 29 -12.53 -3.39 -12.50
C VAL A 29 -12.37 -4.86 -12.09
N GLN A 30 -11.12 -5.31 -11.90
CA GLN A 30 -10.81 -6.66 -11.45
C GLN A 30 -10.89 -6.73 -9.91
N LYS A 31 -11.56 -7.75 -9.37
CA LYS A 31 -11.61 -8.01 -7.92
C LYS A 31 -10.39 -8.82 -7.49
N VAL A 32 -9.46 -8.16 -6.81
CA VAL A 32 -8.23 -8.78 -6.30
C VAL A 32 -8.27 -8.86 -4.78
N VAL A 33 -7.88 -10.02 -4.23
CA VAL A 33 -7.66 -10.23 -2.80
C VAL A 33 -6.19 -10.52 -2.56
N VAL A 34 -5.62 -9.79 -1.62
CA VAL A 34 -4.22 -9.91 -1.24
C VAL A 34 -4.12 -10.64 0.09
N VAL A 35 -3.24 -11.64 0.17
CA VAL A 35 -3.01 -12.47 1.36
C VAL A 35 -1.53 -12.44 1.75
N ARG A 36 -1.24 -12.57 3.06
CA ARG A 36 0.12 -12.53 3.64
C ARG A 36 0.89 -11.24 3.39
N CYS A 37 0.25 -10.10 3.65
CA CYS A 37 0.86 -8.78 3.49
C CYS A 37 2.12 -8.55 4.35
N GLU A 38 2.30 -9.34 5.42
CA GLU A 38 3.46 -9.30 6.32
C GLU A 38 4.76 -9.78 5.66
N GLU A 39 4.69 -10.59 4.61
CA GLU A 39 5.86 -11.13 3.89
C GLU A 39 6.33 -10.24 2.74
N ILE A 40 5.70 -9.08 2.56
CA ILE A 40 6.05 -8.13 1.49
C ILE A 40 7.46 -7.58 1.71
N CYS A 41 8.26 -7.63 0.65
CA CYS A 41 9.62 -7.11 0.65
C CYS A 41 9.65 -5.63 0.29
N MET A 42 10.43 -4.85 1.05
CA MET A 42 10.76 -3.46 0.73
C MET A 42 12.24 -3.35 0.38
N TRP A 43 12.54 -2.64 -0.71
CA TRP A 43 13.92 -2.42 -1.12
C TRP A 43 14.67 -1.52 -0.13
N GLY A 44 15.90 -1.92 0.22
CA GLY A 44 16.80 -1.16 1.10
C GLY A 44 16.82 -1.66 2.54
N GLY A 45 17.89 -1.32 3.27
CA GLY A 45 18.12 -1.82 4.63
C GLY A 45 17.06 -1.39 5.65
N LEU A 46 16.89 -2.22 6.68
CA LEU A 46 15.89 -2.05 7.74
C LEU A 46 15.93 -0.66 8.41
N VAL A 47 17.13 -0.15 8.70
CA VAL A 47 17.33 1.15 9.35
C VAL A 47 16.77 2.29 8.50
N ARG A 48 17.00 2.25 7.18
CA ARG A 48 16.50 3.27 6.24
C ARG A 48 14.98 3.23 6.16
N GLN A 49 14.39 2.03 6.09
CA GLN A 49 12.94 1.89 6.05
C GLN A 49 12.28 2.34 7.36
N LYS A 50 12.89 2.01 8.50
CA LYS A 50 12.46 2.52 9.80
C LYS A 50 12.49 4.05 9.85
N MET A 51 13.58 4.67 9.42
CA MET A 51 13.67 6.14 9.35
C MET A 51 12.61 6.75 8.43
N LYS A 52 12.34 6.15 7.27
CA LYS A 52 11.28 6.59 6.35
C LYS A 52 9.90 6.51 7.02
N HIS A 53 9.62 5.41 7.71
CA HIS A 53 8.37 5.23 8.45
C HIS A 53 8.24 6.24 9.59
N MET A 54 9.30 6.49 10.36
CA MET A 54 9.31 7.49 11.43
C MET A 54 9.06 8.91 10.91
N ARG A 55 9.66 9.28 9.77
CA ARG A 55 9.37 10.57 9.11
C ARG A 55 7.91 10.68 8.68
N PHE A 56 7.33 9.58 8.23
CA PHE A 56 5.90 9.53 7.88
C PHE A 56 5.01 9.71 9.11
N LEU A 57 5.30 9.03 10.22
CA LEU A 57 4.55 9.16 11.47
C LEU A 57 4.59 10.58 12.06
N ARG A 58 5.68 11.32 11.84
CA ARG A 58 5.78 12.73 12.23
C ARG A 58 4.79 13.65 11.50
N LYS A 59 4.26 13.24 10.33
CA LYS A 59 3.30 14.05 9.56
C LYS A 59 1.92 13.98 10.20
N ARG A 60 1.54 15.01 10.95
CA ARG A 60 0.22 15.18 11.57
C ARG A 60 -0.32 16.58 11.35
N MET A 61 -1.64 16.73 11.38
CA MET A 61 -2.28 18.05 11.39
C MET A 61 -1.95 18.75 12.73
N ASN A 62 -1.51 20.01 12.69
CA ASN A 62 -1.08 20.75 13.89
C ASN A 62 -2.26 21.16 14.78
N THR A 63 -3.40 21.54 14.17
CA THR A 63 -4.58 22.04 14.88
C THR A 63 -5.37 20.92 15.58
N LYS A 64 -5.80 19.90 14.83
CA LYS A 64 -6.55 18.75 15.38
C LYS A 64 -6.07 17.43 14.80
N PRO A 65 -5.22 16.68 15.53
CA PRO A 65 -4.63 15.44 15.03
C PRO A 65 -5.64 14.37 14.60
N SER A 66 -6.84 14.34 15.19
CA SER A 66 -7.86 13.33 14.89
C SER A 66 -8.55 13.51 13.53
N HIS A 67 -8.53 14.71 12.93
CA HIS A 67 -9.03 14.95 11.57
C HIS A 67 -7.92 14.93 10.51
N GLY A 68 -6.67 14.73 10.94
CA GLY A 68 -5.52 14.67 10.06
C GLY A 68 -5.36 13.31 9.39
N LEU A 69 -4.15 13.08 8.89
CA LEU A 69 -3.73 11.81 8.36
C LEU A 69 -3.77 10.72 9.45
N ILE A 70 -4.65 9.73 9.29
CA ILE A 70 -4.69 8.55 10.16
C ILE A 70 -3.64 7.56 9.66
N GLN A 71 -2.75 7.16 10.57
CA GLN A 71 -1.58 6.36 10.25
C GLN A 71 -1.79 4.95 10.80
N PHE A 72 -2.12 4.02 9.93
CA PHE A 72 -2.26 2.63 10.31
C PHE A 72 -0.91 1.90 10.13
N PRO A 73 -0.39 1.22 11.17
CA PRO A 73 0.91 0.55 11.11
C PRO A 73 0.84 -0.86 10.50
N ALA A 74 -0.35 -1.44 10.36
CA ALA A 74 -0.52 -2.79 9.84
C ALA A 74 -0.02 -2.92 8.39
N PRO A 75 0.64 -4.04 8.02
CA PRO A 75 1.24 -4.23 6.70
C PRO A 75 0.21 -4.11 5.57
N ALA A 76 -0.99 -4.66 5.76
CA ALA A 76 -2.10 -4.54 4.81
C ALA A 76 -2.49 -3.06 4.56
N ASN A 77 -2.49 -2.23 5.60
CA ASN A 77 -2.84 -0.81 5.47
C ASN A 77 -1.72 0.02 4.81
N ILE A 78 -0.46 -0.41 4.95
CA ILE A 78 0.67 0.18 4.24
C ILE A 78 0.54 -0.10 2.74
N LEU A 79 0.24 -1.35 2.36
CA LEU A 79 -0.04 -1.73 0.98
C LEU A 79 -1.23 -0.95 0.42
N TRP A 80 -2.37 -0.97 1.11
CA TRP A 80 -3.58 -0.26 0.69
C TRP A 80 -3.32 1.24 0.44
N ARG A 81 -2.58 1.90 1.33
CA ARG A 81 -2.24 3.32 1.16
C ARG A 81 -1.36 3.56 -0.07
N THR A 82 -0.45 2.63 -0.38
CA THR A 82 0.43 2.73 -1.55
C THR A 82 -0.36 2.55 -2.85
N ILE A 83 -1.27 1.58 -2.90
CA ILE A 83 -2.16 1.36 -4.05
C ILE A 83 -3.04 2.59 -4.25
N ARG A 84 -3.67 3.13 -3.19
CA ARG A 84 -4.53 4.32 -3.29
C ARG A 84 -3.81 5.51 -3.92
N GLY A 85 -2.59 5.79 -3.48
CA GLY A 85 -1.80 6.89 -4.04
C GLY A 85 -1.43 6.69 -5.51
N LEU A 86 -1.18 5.45 -5.93
CA LEU A 86 -0.89 5.12 -7.34
C LEU A 86 -2.14 5.17 -8.22
N SER A 87 -3.29 4.72 -7.74
CA SER A 87 -4.56 4.78 -8.47
C SER A 87 -5.00 6.23 -8.73
N GLU A 88 -4.79 7.14 -7.78
CA GLU A 88 -5.04 8.57 -7.98
C GLU A 88 -4.11 9.17 -9.04
N MET A 89 -2.83 8.77 -9.07
CA MET A 89 -1.89 9.24 -10.09
C MET A 89 -2.15 8.70 -11.49
N LEU A 90 -2.71 7.49 -11.64
CA LEU A 90 -2.97 6.90 -12.96
C LEU A 90 -4.24 7.43 -13.63
N ASN A 91 -5.13 8.09 -12.88
CA ASN A 91 -6.35 8.71 -13.38
C ASN A 91 -6.22 10.23 -13.62
N ALA A 92 -5.12 10.84 -13.18
CA ALA A 92 -4.78 12.23 -13.41
C ALA A 92 -3.97 12.39 -14.70
#